data_AF-A0AA40JEC9-F1
#
_entry.id   AF-A0AA40JEC9-F1
#
_cell.length_a   1.000
_cell.length_b   1.000
_cell.length_c   1.000
_cell.angle_alpha   90.00
_cell.angle_beta   90.00
_cell.angle_gamma   90.00
#
_symmetry.space_group_name_H-M   'P 1'
#
loop_
_entity.id
_entity.type
_entity.pdbx_description
1 polymer ?
#
loop_
_entity_poly.entity_id
_entity_poly.type
_entity_poly.pdbx_seq_one_letter_code
_entity_poly.pdbx_strand_id
1 'polypeptide(L)'
;MQRQKQQGLGRGIISAEHGGLRFVAVGNRVLWGKWKSFADFLGDYLKVMLGSEWGNAEIAKPLAERHPVMQWYDKICHLQRTHAKESGELYSAPLTGAVSAYNRLAYNLYLIAHNVKDIQTRLLGRLRNKDNFQGAYYETQVAAWLINAGFELEFEDEKDISQSHCEFTATYPSTGDRYSVEAKSRETRLGGATRNRVGNQLRKALSKRALHKRLVFIDLNKALHTQEAVFQALSRAEYILKNSENMEIGGGAAPPAYVCVTNMNDQHALDGTAVATAVAFFSFKIDDFVGVDFSSLRAAARARERHWPMYQLLKSIGRHNEIPQTFGGELPSEVFAINPHPRLQVGDFYKVPGPRGAEVAAELMQAVVMEGKAYAILRDPATGENWIGTFEMTPAELADHARHPDTYFCVYQPQGKTVETAMDLFDFFVESHRDMPKEQLIALLPNHPDQASLHCLSKDELVELVAEGQTYGAIASGFKVKTLAELRAGRRGRA
;
A
#
# COMPACT_ATOMS: atom_id res chain seq x y z
N MET A 1 -7.22 1.49 -14.57
CA MET A 1 -6.56 0.41 -13.81
C MET A 1 -5.17 0.77 -13.30
N GLN A 2 -4.19 1.11 -14.15
CA GLN A 2 -2.83 1.48 -13.71
C GLN A 2 -2.83 2.63 -12.68
N ARG A 3 -3.61 3.68 -12.95
CA ARG A 3 -3.82 4.79 -12.02
C ARG A 3 -4.28 4.34 -10.64
N GLN A 4 -5.22 3.39 -10.55
CA GLN A 4 -5.71 2.85 -9.28
C GLN A 4 -4.64 2.02 -8.55
N LYS A 5 -3.78 1.29 -9.29
CA LYS A 5 -2.64 0.58 -8.71
C LYS A 5 -1.56 1.51 -8.16
N GLN A 6 -1.38 2.69 -8.75
CA GLN A 6 -0.40 3.68 -8.30
C GLN A 6 -0.95 4.57 -7.18
N GLN A 7 -2.21 5.01 -7.31
CA GLN A 7 -2.81 6.05 -6.49
C GLN A 7 -3.73 5.50 -5.39
N GLY A 8 -4.00 4.20 -5.37
CA GLY A 8 -4.92 3.57 -4.43
C GLY A 8 -6.37 3.60 -4.87
N LEU A 9 -7.25 3.23 -3.95
CA LEU A 9 -8.70 3.08 -4.16
C LEU A 9 -9.51 4.35 -3.81
N GLY A 10 -8.88 5.36 -3.21
CA GLY A 10 -9.49 6.67 -3.01
C GLY A 10 -9.71 7.42 -4.33
N ARG A 11 -10.24 8.64 -4.24
CA ARG A 11 -10.30 9.58 -5.36
C ARG A 11 -8.89 9.84 -5.88
N GLY A 12 -8.65 9.44 -7.13
CA GLY A 12 -7.36 9.62 -7.79
C GLY A 12 -7.05 11.09 -8.09
N ILE A 13 -5.79 11.38 -8.44
CA ILE A 13 -5.30 12.73 -8.71
C ILE A 13 -5.96 13.34 -9.94
N ILE A 14 -6.78 14.36 -9.78
CA ILE A 14 -7.44 15.06 -10.90
C ILE A 14 -6.61 16.28 -11.26
N SER A 15 -6.07 16.31 -12.48
CA SER A 15 -5.31 17.45 -12.99
C SER A 15 -5.50 17.67 -14.49
N ALA A 16 -5.27 18.90 -14.93
CA ALA A 16 -5.20 19.27 -16.34
C ALA A 16 -4.09 20.31 -16.57
N GLU A 17 -3.57 20.38 -17.79
CA GLU A 17 -2.61 21.39 -18.20
C GLU A 17 -3.23 22.34 -19.22
N HIS A 18 -3.08 23.65 -19.02
CA HIS A 18 -3.56 24.68 -19.92
C HIS A 18 -2.69 25.94 -19.83
N GLY A 19 -2.26 26.48 -20.96
CA GLY A 19 -1.46 27.71 -21.00
C GLY A 19 -0.12 27.62 -20.26
N GLY A 20 0.50 26.44 -20.20
CA GLY A 20 1.75 26.21 -19.46
C GLY A 20 1.61 26.20 -17.94
N LEU A 21 0.38 26.14 -17.43
CA LEU A 21 0.04 25.95 -16.02
C LEU A 21 -0.65 24.61 -15.83
N ARG A 22 -0.34 23.95 -14.72
CA ARG A 22 -1.03 22.74 -14.27
C ARG A 22 -2.05 23.10 -13.21
N PHE A 23 -3.27 22.62 -13.38
CA PHE A 23 -4.38 22.74 -12.45
C PHE A 23 -4.59 21.40 -11.76
N VAL A 24 -4.72 21.39 -10.43
CA VAL A 24 -4.87 20.19 -9.60
C VAL A 24 -6.04 20.39 -8.66
N ALA A 25 -6.98 19.44 -8.67
CA ALA A 25 -8.11 19.47 -7.75
C ALA A 25 -7.72 18.93 -6.37
N VAL A 26 -8.10 19.64 -5.31
CA VAL A 26 -7.95 19.23 -3.91
C VAL A 26 -9.28 19.41 -3.21
N GLY A 27 -10.04 18.32 -3.10
CA GLY A 27 -11.40 18.36 -2.57
C GLY A 27 -12.30 19.23 -3.46
N ASN A 28 -12.81 20.33 -2.91
CA ASN A 28 -13.61 21.31 -3.63
C ASN A 28 -12.81 22.52 -4.16
N ARG A 29 -11.47 22.50 -4.04
CA ARG A 29 -10.58 23.58 -4.49
C ARG A 29 -9.80 23.15 -5.72
N VAL A 30 -9.41 24.13 -6.52
CA VAL A 30 -8.43 23.95 -7.61
C VAL A 30 -7.22 24.80 -7.29
N LEU A 31 -6.04 24.19 -7.26
CA LEU A 31 -4.76 24.85 -7.15
C LEU A 31 -4.08 24.84 -8.52
N TRP A 32 -3.28 25.86 -8.82
CA TRP A 32 -2.56 25.92 -10.09
C TRP A 32 -1.14 26.43 -9.92
N GLY A 33 -0.24 25.97 -10.78
CA GLY A 33 1.18 26.30 -10.73
C GLY A 33 1.97 25.72 -11.88
N LYS A 34 3.27 26.03 -11.94
CA LYS A 34 4.21 25.44 -12.88
C LYS A 34 4.80 24.18 -12.26
N TRP A 35 4.10 23.06 -12.40
CA TRP A 35 4.52 21.77 -11.85
C TRP A 35 4.74 20.77 -12.98
N LYS A 36 5.96 20.22 -13.06
CA LYS A 36 6.34 19.20 -14.05
C LYS A 36 6.11 17.79 -13.51
N SER A 37 6.32 17.60 -12.21
CA SER A 37 6.08 16.35 -11.49
C SER A 37 5.03 16.53 -10.38
N PHE A 38 4.44 15.42 -9.91
CA PHE A 38 3.54 15.47 -8.76
C PHE A 38 4.29 15.88 -7.49
N ALA A 39 5.59 15.56 -7.37
CA ALA A 39 6.43 15.99 -6.27
C ALA A 39 6.59 17.52 -6.22
N ASP A 40 6.66 18.21 -7.36
CA ASP A 40 6.71 19.67 -7.41
C ASP A 40 5.45 20.27 -6.77
N PHE A 41 4.28 19.74 -7.16
CA PHE A 41 3.00 20.13 -6.58
C PHE A 41 2.96 19.87 -5.07
N LEU A 42 3.37 18.68 -4.62
CA LEU A 42 3.39 18.32 -3.20
C LEU A 42 4.27 19.28 -2.38
N GLY A 43 5.42 19.69 -2.94
CA GLY A 43 6.33 20.64 -2.32
C GLY A 43 5.68 21.99 -2.04
N ASP A 44 4.94 22.52 -3.01
CA ASP A 44 4.21 23.79 -2.85
C ASP A 44 2.95 23.64 -2.00
N TYR A 45 2.23 22.54 -2.17
CA TYR A 45 1.02 22.22 -1.41
C TYR A 45 1.32 22.18 0.09
N LEU A 46 2.43 21.55 0.51
CA LEU A 46 2.79 21.50 1.93
C LEU A 46 3.08 22.90 2.51
N LYS A 47 3.71 23.79 1.75
CA LYS A 47 3.94 25.19 2.17
C LYS A 47 2.61 25.92 2.39
N VAL A 48 1.65 25.73 1.48
CA VAL A 48 0.30 26.31 1.59
C VAL A 48 -0.41 25.78 2.84
N MET A 49 -0.32 24.46 3.10
CA MET A 49 -1.02 23.83 4.23
C MET A 49 -0.44 24.22 5.60
N LEU A 50 0.88 24.40 5.70
CA LEU A 50 1.52 24.81 6.96
C LEU A 50 1.54 26.34 7.14
N GLY A 51 1.41 27.10 6.06
CA GLY A 51 1.33 28.56 6.06
C GLY A 51 2.70 29.24 6.02
N SER A 52 2.83 30.22 5.12
CA SER A 52 4.11 30.91 4.85
C SER A 52 4.64 31.68 6.06
N GLU A 53 3.77 32.30 6.87
CA GLU A 53 4.20 33.02 8.08
C GLU A 53 4.88 32.08 9.08
N TRP A 54 4.30 30.90 9.32
CA TRP A 54 4.90 29.88 10.18
C TRP A 54 6.22 29.38 9.60
N GLY A 55 6.25 29.09 8.30
CA GLY A 55 7.47 28.61 7.63
C GLY A 55 8.62 29.63 7.72
N ASN A 56 8.34 30.91 7.48
CA ASN A 56 9.33 31.98 7.59
C ASN A 56 9.83 32.15 9.03
N ALA A 57 8.93 32.05 10.02
CA ALA A 57 9.31 32.09 11.43
C ALA A 57 10.21 30.91 11.83
N GLU A 58 9.99 29.71 11.28
CA GLU A 58 10.88 28.56 11.48
C GLU A 58 12.24 28.75 10.78
N ILE A 59 12.28 29.29 9.56
CA ILE A 59 13.52 29.54 8.82
C ILE A 59 14.46 30.49 9.59
N ALA A 60 13.89 31.48 10.29
CA ALA A 60 14.66 32.43 11.10
C ALA A 60 15.37 31.78 12.31
N LYS A 61 14.97 30.58 12.72
CA LYS A 61 15.60 29.86 13.85
C LYS A 61 16.88 29.14 13.40
N PRO A 62 17.84 28.90 14.31
CA PRO A 62 18.95 27.98 14.08
C PRO A 62 18.46 26.60 13.66
N LEU A 63 19.14 25.94 12.72
CA LEU A 63 18.69 24.66 12.11
C LEU A 63 18.31 23.60 13.15
N ALA A 64 19.09 23.45 14.22
CA ALA A 64 18.84 22.48 15.29
C ALA A 64 17.55 22.76 16.10
N GLU A 65 17.11 24.02 16.14
CA GLU A 65 15.92 24.44 16.87
C GLU A 65 14.65 24.35 16.01
N ARG A 66 14.80 24.43 14.68
CA ARG A 66 13.70 24.35 13.71
C ARG A 66 12.83 23.12 13.91
N HIS A 67 11.56 23.26 13.54
CA HIS A 67 10.60 22.18 13.44
C HIS A 67 11.14 21.04 12.54
N PRO A 68 10.85 19.75 12.84
CA PRO A 68 11.35 18.62 12.05
C PRO A 68 11.12 18.74 10.54
N VAL A 69 9.92 19.18 10.14
CA VAL A 69 9.59 19.43 8.71
C VAL A 69 10.57 20.41 8.05
N MET A 70 11.01 21.43 8.78
CA MET A 70 11.93 22.44 8.27
C MET A 70 13.38 21.97 8.27
N GLN A 71 13.74 20.99 9.10
CA GLN A 71 15.02 20.28 9.01
C GLN A 71 15.03 19.35 7.78
N TRP A 72 13.91 18.69 7.46
CA TRP A 72 13.77 17.91 6.23
C TRP A 72 13.86 18.82 5.00
N TYR A 73 13.15 19.96 5.03
CA TYR A 73 13.18 20.95 3.95
C TYR A 73 14.59 21.48 3.67
N ASP A 74 15.37 21.77 4.72
CA ASP A 74 16.76 22.20 4.61
C ASP A 74 17.63 21.16 3.86
N LYS A 75 17.53 19.88 4.25
CA LYS A 75 18.21 18.77 3.57
C LYS A 75 17.78 18.62 2.11
N ILE A 76 16.49 18.79 1.82
CA ILE A 76 15.97 18.77 0.44
C ILE A 76 16.55 19.91 -0.37
N CYS A 77 16.66 21.12 0.19
CA CYS A 77 17.29 22.26 -0.48
C CYS A 77 18.77 21.99 -0.80
N HIS A 78 19.51 21.36 0.11
CA HIS A 78 20.90 20.95 -0.13
C HIS A 78 21.01 19.88 -1.23
N LEU A 79 20.10 18.90 -1.23
CA LEU A 79 20.04 17.88 -2.28
C LEU A 79 19.71 18.51 -3.64
N GLN A 80 18.73 19.42 -3.68
CA GLN A 80 18.38 20.19 -4.87
C GLN A 80 19.56 20.95 -5.45
N ARG A 81 20.33 21.68 -4.64
CA ARG A 81 21.52 22.41 -5.11
C ARG A 81 22.59 21.50 -5.71
N THR A 82 22.68 20.26 -5.24
CA THR A 82 23.67 19.28 -5.72
C THR A 82 23.25 18.64 -7.06
N HIS A 83 21.94 18.46 -7.28
CA HIS A 83 21.43 17.68 -8.42
C HIS A 83 20.74 18.52 -9.51
N ALA A 84 20.13 19.64 -9.16
CA ALA A 84 19.50 20.55 -10.11
C ALA A 84 20.57 21.42 -10.77
N LYS A 85 20.76 21.25 -12.08
CA LYS A 85 21.72 22.04 -12.87
C LYS A 85 21.17 23.40 -13.25
N GLU A 86 19.90 23.43 -13.67
CA GLU A 86 19.21 24.64 -14.12
C GLU A 86 17.85 24.79 -13.44
N SER A 87 17.46 26.04 -13.18
CA SER A 87 16.20 26.35 -12.51
C SER A 87 15.01 25.97 -13.38
N GLY A 88 14.13 25.13 -12.85
CA GLY A 88 12.91 24.73 -13.53
C GLY A 88 13.09 23.55 -14.50
N GLU A 89 14.29 22.98 -14.63
CA GLU A 89 14.51 21.73 -15.36
C GLU A 89 14.19 20.50 -14.49
N LEU A 90 13.80 19.40 -15.15
CA LEU A 90 13.62 18.12 -14.48
C LEU A 90 14.99 17.52 -14.16
N TYR A 91 15.13 17.00 -12.94
CA TYR A 91 16.33 16.30 -12.50
C TYR A 91 15.93 15.07 -11.68
N SER A 92 16.86 14.12 -11.57
CA SER A 92 16.71 12.95 -10.71
C SER A 92 17.61 13.11 -9.47
N ALA A 93 17.09 12.74 -8.31
CA ALA A 93 17.83 12.74 -7.06
C ALA A 93 17.49 11.50 -6.22
N PRO A 94 18.41 11.05 -5.35
CA PRO A 94 18.14 9.96 -4.42
C PRO A 94 16.91 10.22 -3.54
N LEU A 95 16.07 9.20 -3.36
CA LEU A 95 15.00 9.22 -2.37
C LEU A 95 15.60 9.03 -0.97
N THR A 96 16.06 10.12 -0.35
CA THR A 96 16.54 10.08 1.03
C THR A 96 15.38 10.05 2.03
N GLY A 97 15.64 9.71 3.29
CA GLY A 97 14.65 9.78 4.36
C GLY A 97 13.99 11.15 4.49
N ALA A 98 14.75 12.24 4.31
CA ALA A 98 14.20 13.60 4.33
C ALA A 98 13.21 13.85 3.18
N VAL A 99 13.55 13.44 1.95
CA VAL A 99 12.64 13.54 0.79
C VAL A 99 11.39 12.69 1.02
N SER A 100 11.57 11.46 1.51
CA SER A 100 10.47 10.53 1.79
C SER A 100 9.52 11.10 2.84
N ALA A 101 10.00 11.52 4.01
CA ALA A 101 9.17 12.04 5.10
C ALA A 101 8.44 13.35 4.72
N TYR A 102 9.13 14.26 4.02
CA TYR A 102 8.53 15.53 3.59
C TYR A 102 7.42 15.31 2.56
N ASN A 103 7.69 14.54 1.50
CA ASN A 103 6.68 14.24 0.47
C ASN A 103 5.55 13.36 1.01
N ARG A 104 5.83 12.47 1.96
CA ARG A 104 4.80 11.66 2.64
C ARG A 104 3.84 12.55 3.42
N LEU A 105 4.33 13.50 4.21
CA LEU A 105 3.45 14.46 4.90
C LEU A 105 2.58 15.23 3.89
N ALA A 106 3.21 15.76 2.84
CA ALA A 106 2.51 16.51 1.80
C ALA A 106 1.41 15.66 1.14
N TYR A 107 1.73 14.41 0.77
CA TYR A 107 0.82 13.50 0.11
C TYR A 107 -0.31 13.04 1.04
N ASN A 108 -0.02 12.77 2.31
CA ASN A 108 -1.03 12.43 3.29
C ASN A 108 -2.05 13.57 3.45
N LEU A 109 -1.58 14.82 3.57
CA LEU A 109 -2.45 15.99 3.63
C LEU A 109 -3.24 16.21 2.34
N TYR A 110 -2.65 15.89 1.18
CA TYR A 110 -3.34 15.95 -0.10
C TYR A 110 -4.46 14.90 -0.13
N LEU A 111 -4.16 13.65 0.22
CA LEU A 111 -5.14 12.55 0.24
C LEU A 111 -6.30 12.87 1.17
N ILE A 112 -6.03 13.36 2.38
CA ILE A 112 -7.07 13.73 3.34
C ILE A 112 -7.95 14.85 2.76
N ALA A 113 -7.37 15.97 2.35
CA ALA A 113 -8.14 17.09 1.79
C ALA A 113 -8.87 16.72 0.49
N HIS A 114 -8.29 15.81 -0.30
CA HIS A 114 -8.86 15.35 -1.55
C HIS A 114 -9.90 14.25 -1.36
N ASN A 115 -10.03 13.58 -0.21
CA ASN A 115 -10.98 12.46 -0.01
C ASN A 115 -11.99 12.69 1.11
N VAL A 116 -11.71 13.61 2.02
CA VAL A 116 -12.53 13.90 3.20
C VAL A 116 -13.14 15.29 3.06
N LYS A 117 -14.32 15.52 3.64
CA LYS A 117 -15.06 16.78 3.50
C LYS A 117 -14.27 17.99 3.98
N ASP A 118 -13.54 17.87 5.10
CA ASP A 118 -12.70 18.93 5.64
C ASP A 118 -11.50 18.36 6.41
N ILE A 119 -10.34 18.99 6.25
CA ILE A 119 -9.21 18.75 7.16
C ILE A 119 -9.39 19.57 8.43
N GLN A 120 -9.17 18.96 9.59
CA GLN A 120 -9.35 19.65 10.86
C GLN A 120 -8.29 20.72 11.08
N THR A 121 -8.71 21.95 11.38
CA THR A 121 -7.80 23.07 11.70
C THR A 121 -6.87 22.74 12.87
N ARG A 122 -7.35 21.96 13.85
CA ARG A 122 -6.56 21.51 15.00
C ARG A 122 -5.46 20.54 14.59
N LEU A 123 -5.71 19.62 13.66
CA LEU A 123 -4.68 18.73 13.12
C LEU A 123 -3.53 19.54 12.49
N LEU A 124 -3.84 20.54 11.67
CA LEU A 124 -2.84 21.47 11.12
C LEU A 124 -2.13 22.29 12.21
N GLY A 125 -2.85 22.69 13.27
CA GLY A 125 -2.26 23.32 14.45
C GLY A 125 -1.24 22.42 15.16
N ARG A 126 -1.58 21.14 15.36
CA ARG A 126 -0.71 20.13 15.98
C ARG A 126 0.49 19.79 15.10
N LEU A 127 0.34 19.76 13.78
CA LEU A 127 1.43 19.55 12.83
C LEU A 127 2.45 20.69 12.82
N ARG A 128 2.06 21.91 13.20
CA ARG A 128 2.96 23.07 13.35
C ARG A 128 3.63 23.15 14.71
N ASN A 129 3.12 22.40 15.69
CA ASN A 129 3.62 22.38 17.05
C ASN A 129 4.60 21.20 17.22
N LYS A 130 5.86 21.53 17.51
CA LYS A 130 6.96 20.56 17.64
C LYS A 130 6.67 19.43 18.64
N ASP A 131 6.03 19.73 19.76
CA ASP A 131 5.78 18.76 20.83
C ASP A 131 4.66 17.77 20.48
N ASN A 132 3.72 18.18 19.63
CA ASN A 132 2.58 17.37 19.19
C ASN A 132 2.76 16.76 17.80
N PHE A 133 3.82 17.16 17.09
CA PHE A 133 4.05 16.85 15.68
C PHE A 133 4.01 15.35 15.40
N GLN A 134 4.72 14.54 16.18
CA GLN A 134 4.86 13.10 15.87
C GLN A 134 3.53 12.36 15.90
N GLY A 135 2.66 12.66 16.88
CA GLY A 135 1.33 12.07 16.95
C GLY A 135 0.46 12.47 15.76
N ALA A 136 0.42 13.78 15.47
CA ALA A 136 -0.35 14.33 14.35
C ALA A 136 0.16 13.83 12.98
N TYR A 137 1.48 13.73 12.79
CA TYR A 137 2.08 13.16 11.60
C TYR A 137 1.63 11.72 11.41
N TYR A 138 1.67 10.90 12.46
CA TYR A 138 1.24 9.51 12.36
C TYR A 138 -0.27 9.38 12.08
N GLU A 139 -1.11 10.23 12.65
CA GLU A 139 -2.53 10.31 12.32
C GLU A 139 -2.76 10.55 10.83
N THR A 140 -2.01 11.47 10.19
CA THR A 140 -2.12 11.68 8.74
C THR A 140 -1.74 10.44 7.94
N GLN A 141 -0.75 9.68 8.40
CA GLN A 141 -0.33 8.45 7.72
C GLN A 141 -1.37 7.35 7.81
N VAL A 142 -1.99 7.17 8.99
CA VAL A 142 -3.05 6.18 9.17
C VAL A 142 -4.25 6.52 8.28
N ALA A 143 -4.65 7.79 8.23
CA ALA A 143 -5.72 8.24 7.34
C ALA A 143 -5.38 7.97 5.86
N ALA A 144 -4.16 8.28 5.42
CA ALA A 144 -3.71 8.01 4.06
C ALA A 144 -3.74 6.52 3.69
N TRP A 145 -3.32 5.63 4.59
CA TRP A 145 -3.40 4.18 4.35
C TRP A 145 -4.84 3.69 4.16
N LEU A 146 -5.77 4.19 4.98
CA LEU A 146 -7.18 3.83 4.88
C LEU A 146 -7.81 4.36 3.59
N ILE A 147 -7.54 5.61 3.23
CA ILE A 147 -7.99 6.21 1.96
C ILE A 147 -7.46 5.40 0.76
N ASN A 148 -6.16 5.08 0.75
CA ASN A 148 -5.58 4.27 -0.33
C ASN A 148 -6.16 2.85 -0.37
N ALA A 149 -6.61 2.33 0.78
CA ALA A 149 -7.32 1.05 0.88
C ALA A 149 -8.82 1.15 0.55
N GLY A 150 -9.35 2.33 0.22
CA GLY A 150 -10.73 2.52 -0.23
C GLY A 150 -11.72 2.74 0.90
N PHE A 151 -11.26 3.05 2.11
CA PHE A 151 -12.13 3.45 3.21
C PHE A 151 -12.55 4.90 3.05
N GLU A 152 -13.81 5.17 3.37
CA GLU A 152 -14.32 6.52 3.62
C GLU A 152 -14.05 6.90 5.07
N LEU A 153 -13.59 8.13 5.30
CA LEU A 153 -13.21 8.62 6.62
C LEU A 153 -14.12 9.76 7.08
N GLU A 154 -14.50 9.69 8.35
CA GLU A 154 -15.20 10.73 9.09
C GLU A 154 -14.38 11.06 10.34
N PHE A 155 -13.83 12.26 10.43
CA PHE A 155 -13.12 12.68 11.64
C PHE A 155 -14.09 13.00 12.77
N GLU A 156 -13.73 12.60 13.99
CA GLU A 156 -14.55 12.88 15.18
C GLU A 156 -14.57 14.38 15.50
N ASP A 157 -15.66 14.86 16.13
CA ASP A 157 -15.78 16.27 16.49
C ASP A 157 -14.84 16.62 17.66
N GLU A 158 -13.71 17.25 17.33
CA GLU A 158 -12.69 17.67 18.29
C GLU A 158 -13.16 18.79 19.26
N LYS A 159 -14.36 19.35 19.08
CA LYS A 159 -14.97 20.31 20.01
C LYS A 159 -15.61 19.63 21.21
N ASP A 160 -15.95 18.34 21.11
CA ASP A 160 -16.45 17.57 22.24
C ASP A 160 -15.31 17.18 23.18
N ILE A 161 -15.11 17.99 24.22
CA ILE A 161 -14.14 17.72 25.28
C ILE A 161 -14.72 16.89 26.43
N SER A 162 -16.02 16.54 26.38
CA SER A 162 -16.68 15.81 27.47
C SER A 162 -16.20 14.36 27.57
N GLN A 163 -15.69 13.81 26.46
CA GLN A 163 -15.20 12.43 26.37
C GLN A 163 -14.00 12.33 25.43
N SER A 164 -13.14 11.32 25.67
CA SER A 164 -12.03 11.03 24.76
C SER A 164 -12.47 10.02 23.69
N HIS A 165 -12.50 10.46 22.44
CA HIS A 165 -12.88 9.66 21.28
C HIS A 165 -11.67 9.09 20.53
N CYS A 166 -11.95 8.18 19.60
CA CYS A 166 -11.00 7.75 18.57
C CYS A 166 -10.68 8.92 17.61
N GLU A 167 -9.64 8.81 16.80
CA GLU A 167 -9.23 9.89 15.88
C GLU A 167 -10.23 10.08 14.73
N PHE A 168 -10.74 8.98 14.16
CA PHE A 168 -11.75 9.00 13.11
C PHE A 168 -12.49 7.66 12.99
N THR A 169 -13.67 7.71 12.38
CA THR A 169 -14.43 6.53 11.94
C THR A 169 -14.08 6.22 10.49
N ALA A 170 -13.74 4.97 10.20
CA ALA A 170 -13.45 4.47 8.85
C ALA A 170 -14.53 3.48 8.41
N THR A 171 -15.13 3.71 7.25
CA THR A 171 -16.16 2.86 6.65
C THR A 171 -15.61 2.19 5.41
N TYR A 172 -15.77 0.88 5.28
CA TYR A 172 -15.42 0.15 4.06
C TYR A 172 -16.68 0.00 3.18
N PRO A 173 -16.82 0.75 2.07
CA PRO A 173 -18.11 0.91 1.40
C PRO A 173 -18.74 -0.40 0.89
N SER A 174 -17.92 -1.32 0.38
CA SER A 174 -18.46 -2.54 -0.24
C SER A 174 -19.05 -3.54 0.76
N THR A 175 -18.64 -3.50 2.03
CA THR A 175 -19.19 -4.38 3.08
C THR A 175 -20.06 -3.62 4.09
N GLY A 176 -19.95 -2.29 4.13
CA GLY A 176 -20.59 -1.46 5.15
C GLY A 176 -19.92 -1.56 6.53
N ASP A 177 -18.81 -2.28 6.66
CA ASP A 177 -18.10 -2.39 7.93
C ASP A 177 -17.56 -1.03 8.37
N ARG A 178 -17.77 -0.71 9.65
CA ARG A 178 -17.30 0.53 10.28
C ARG A 178 -16.29 0.21 11.37
N TYR A 179 -15.27 1.07 11.49
CA TYR A 179 -14.19 0.94 12.45
C TYR A 179 -13.94 2.25 13.17
N SER A 180 -13.85 2.21 14.50
CA SER A 180 -13.34 3.34 15.29
C SER A 180 -11.82 3.23 15.34
N VAL A 181 -11.13 4.19 14.69
CA VAL A 181 -9.69 4.12 14.44
C VAL A 181 -8.93 4.97 15.44
N GLU A 182 -7.95 4.36 16.13
CA GLU A 182 -7.05 5.08 17.01
C GLU A 182 -5.61 4.98 16.52
N ALA A 183 -4.93 6.11 16.39
CA ALA A 183 -3.51 6.18 16.07
C ALA A 183 -2.67 6.53 17.30
N LYS A 184 -1.59 5.77 17.53
CA LYS A 184 -0.64 6.01 18.64
C LYS A 184 0.79 5.85 18.16
N SER A 185 1.51 6.97 18.01
CA SER A 185 2.97 6.94 17.88
C SER A 185 3.65 6.97 19.25
N ARG A 186 4.78 6.27 19.37
CA ARG A 186 5.57 6.24 20.60
C ARG A 186 6.53 7.42 20.63
N GLU A 187 6.63 8.07 21.78
CA GLU A 187 7.67 9.08 22.02
C GLU A 187 9.06 8.44 22.11
N THR A 188 10.02 9.03 21.40
CA THR A 188 11.45 8.74 21.49
C THR A 188 12.12 9.74 22.44
N ARG A 189 13.06 9.27 23.27
CA ARG A 189 13.96 10.17 24.01
C ARG A 189 15.17 10.53 23.16
N LEU A 190 15.85 11.63 23.51
CA LEU A 190 17.26 11.82 23.16
C LEU A 190 18.06 10.56 23.56
N GLY A 191 18.78 9.97 22.62
CA GLY A 191 19.48 8.69 22.78
C GLY A 191 18.69 7.44 22.37
N GLY A 192 17.50 7.57 21.77
CA GLY A 192 16.80 6.47 21.08
C GLY A 192 16.00 5.51 21.97
N ALA A 193 16.02 5.68 23.29
CA ALA A 193 15.19 4.90 24.21
C ALA A 193 13.71 5.34 24.08
N THR A 194 12.82 4.39 23.78
CA THR A 194 11.39 4.66 23.59
C THR A 194 10.62 4.59 24.91
N ARG A 195 9.86 5.66 25.24
CA ARG A 195 9.29 5.88 26.59
C ARG A 195 8.11 4.94 26.91
N ASN A 196 7.17 4.79 25.98
CA ASN A 196 5.92 4.06 26.20
C ASN A 196 6.04 2.63 25.65
N ARG A 197 5.73 1.61 26.45
CA ARG A 197 5.66 0.21 25.97
C ARG A 197 4.45 0.04 25.03
N VAL A 198 4.54 -0.89 24.08
CA VAL A 198 3.44 -1.20 23.13
C VAL A 198 2.11 -1.45 23.89
N GLY A 199 2.15 -2.24 24.97
CA GLY A 199 0.96 -2.50 25.80
C GLY A 199 0.36 -1.24 26.44
N ASN A 200 1.16 -0.22 26.76
CA ASN A 200 0.63 1.05 27.29
C ASN A 200 -0.09 1.84 26.20
N GLN A 201 0.41 1.83 24.95
CA GLN A 201 -0.29 2.49 23.84
C GLN A 201 -1.59 1.76 23.50
N LEU A 202 -1.56 0.42 23.50
CA LEU A 202 -2.78 -0.39 23.36
C LEU A 202 -3.80 -0.02 24.45
N ARG A 203 -3.40 -0.01 25.73
CA ARG A 203 -4.30 0.37 26.84
C ARG A 203 -4.93 1.75 26.62
N LYS A 204 -4.12 2.75 26.26
CA LYS A 204 -4.60 4.11 25.98
C LYS A 204 -5.62 4.13 24.84
N ALA A 205 -5.34 3.37 23.77
CA ALA A 205 -6.24 3.26 22.62
C ALA A 205 -7.57 2.58 22.97
N LEU A 206 -7.52 1.46 23.70
CA LEU A 206 -8.72 0.73 24.12
C LEU A 206 -9.55 1.49 25.16
N SER A 207 -8.94 2.44 25.88
CA SER A 207 -9.65 3.32 26.82
C SER A 207 -10.47 4.41 26.13
N LYS A 208 -10.23 4.69 24.84
CA LYS A 208 -11.05 5.66 24.08
C LYS A 208 -12.43 5.10 23.83
N ARG A 209 -13.44 5.97 23.83
CA ARG A 209 -14.79 5.59 23.39
C ARG A 209 -14.73 5.18 21.92
N ALA A 210 -15.37 4.05 21.61
CA ALA A 210 -15.54 3.55 20.25
C ALA A 210 -17.00 3.14 20.05
N LEU A 211 -17.57 3.53 18.91
CA LEU A 211 -18.93 3.17 18.52
C LEU A 211 -18.96 1.95 17.59
N HIS A 212 -17.80 1.57 17.05
CA HIS A 212 -17.66 0.51 16.05
C HIS A 212 -16.51 -0.45 16.40
N LYS A 213 -16.22 -1.41 15.49
CA LYS A 213 -15.10 -2.34 15.62
C LYS A 213 -13.80 -1.53 15.84
N ARG A 214 -12.93 -1.97 16.75
CA ARG A 214 -11.70 -1.21 17.07
C ARG A 214 -10.59 -1.55 16.09
N LEU A 215 -10.01 -0.51 15.47
CA LEU A 215 -8.80 -0.61 14.67
C LEU A 215 -7.73 0.30 15.28
N VAL A 216 -6.70 -0.29 15.87
CA VAL A 216 -5.65 0.41 16.59
C VAL A 216 -4.36 0.36 15.82
N PHE A 217 -3.79 1.52 15.53
CA PHE A 217 -2.48 1.67 14.92
C PHE A 217 -1.46 2.09 15.98
N ILE A 218 -0.36 1.34 16.07
CA ILE A 218 0.74 1.62 17.01
C ILE A 218 2.05 1.75 16.24
N ASP A 219 2.56 2.98 16.15
CA ASP A 219 3.89 3.23 15.59
C ASP A 219 4.97 3.01 16.65
N LEU A 220 5.92 2.13 16.32
CA LEU A 220 7.06 1.80 17.15
C LEU A 220 7.99 3.00 17.32
N ASN A 221 8.04 3.88 16.31
CA ASN A 221 8.89 5.07 16.24
C ASN A 221 10.34 4.78 16.67
N LYS A 222 11.02 3.86 15.98
CA LYS A 222 12.40 3.48 16.25
C LYS A 222 13.25 3.67 15.01
N ALA A 223 14.48 4.15 15.23
CA ALA A 223 15.56 4.04 14.26
C ALA A 223 15.95 2.57 14.10
N LEU A 224 15.46 1.94 13.01
CA LEU A 224 15.70 0.53 12.70
C LEU A 224 16.36 0.45 11.33
N HIS A 225 17.66 0.16 11.30
CA HIS A 225 18.48 0.21 10.09
C HIS A 225 18.63 -1.13 9.39
N THR A 226 18.19 -2.24 10.00
CA THR A 226 18.33 -3.59 9.43
C THR A 226 17.01 -4.35 9.46
N GLN A 227 16.82 -5.26 8.51
CA GLN A 227 15.64 -6.14 8.47
C GLN A 227 15.53 -7.02 9.72
N GLU A 228 16.67 -7.46 10.28
CA GLU A 228 16.69 -8.21 11.52
C GLU A 228 16.17 -7.39 12.70
N ALA A 229 16.59 -6.13 12.83
CA ALA A 229 16.12 -5.24 13.89
C ALA A 229 14.61 -4.97 13.77
N VAL A 230 14.11 -4.82 12.54
CA VAL A 230 12.67 -4.73 12.24
C VAL A 230 11.93 -5.98 12.70
N PHE A 231 12.41 -7.16 12.31
CA PHE A 231 11.79 -8.43 12.67
C PHE A 231 11.75 -8.63 14.20
N GLN A 232 12.86 -8.36 14.89
CA GLN A 232 12.95 -8.47 16.34
C GLN A 232 11.99 -7.48 17.03
N ALA A 233 11.87 -6.26 16.52
CA ALA A 233 10.97 -5.26 17.06
C ALA A 233 9.48 -5.65 16.92
N LEU A 234 9.09 -6.18 15.75
CA LEU A 234 7.73 -6.68 15.50
C LEU A 234 7.42 -7.94 16.34
N SER A 235 8.36 -8.88 16.43
CA SER A 235 8.20 -10.10 17.26
C SER A 235 8.03 -9.75 18.75
N ARG A 236 8.78 -8.75 19.23
CA ARG A 236 8.62 -8.24 20.59
C ARG A 236 7.27 -7.55 20.79
N ALA A 237 6.76 -6.83 19.79
CA ALA A 237 5.45 -6.22 19.85
C ALA A 237 4.35 -7.31 19.94
N GLU A 238 4.42 -8.34 19.10
CA GLU A 238 3.52 -9.51 19.15
C GLU A 238 3.50 -10.14 20.54
N TYR A 239 4.68 -10.43 21.10
CA TYR A 239 4.81 -11.00 22.45
C TYR A 239 4.14 -10.10 23.50
N ILE A 240 4.34 -8.79 23.45
CA ILE A 240 3.71 -7.86 24.39
C ILE A 240 2.18 -7.87 24.24
N LEU A 241 1.65 -7.90 23.01
CA LEU A 241 0.21 -7.93 22.77
C LEU A 241 -0.42 -9.21 23.34
N LYS A 242 0.17 -10.38 23.08
CA LYS A 242 -0.27 -11.68 23.64
C LYS A 242 -0.26 -11.67 25.18
N ASN A 243 0.80 -11.16 25.79
CA ASN A 243 0.89 -11.06 27.25
C ASN A 243 0.01 -9.95 27.85
N SER A 244 -0.69 -9.17 27.02
CA SER A 244 -1.60 -8.11 27.46
C SER A 244 -3.08 -8.53 27.40
N GLU A 245 -3.42 -9.77 27.06
CA GLU A 245 -4.83 -10.18 26.90
C GLU A 245 -5.63 -10.13 28.21
N ASN A 246 -4.98 -10.32 29.35
CA ASN A 246 -5.60 -10.15 30.67
C ASN A 246 -5.77 -8.68 31.09
N MET A 247 -5.55 -7.73 30.17
CA MET A 247 -5.76 -6.30 30.43
C MET A 247 -7.23 -6.01 30.77
N GLU A 248 -7.43 -5.16 31.78
CA GLU A 248 -8.73 -4.58 32.12
C GLU A 248 -8.80 -3.10 31.74
N ILE A 249 -9.97 -2.66 31.27
CA ILE A 249 -10.30 -1.29 30.89
C ILE A 249 -11.65 -0.95 31.53
N GLY A 250 -11.73 0.16 32.28
CA GLY A 250 -12.99 0.60 32.88
C GLY A 250 -13.62 -0.39 33.88
N GLY A 251 -12.81 -1.21 34.56
CA GLY A 251 -13.28 -2.21 35.52
C GLY A 251 -13.76 -3.54 34.91
N GLY A 252 -13.59 -3.74 33.59
CA GLY A 252 -13.91 -4.99 32.92
C GLY A 252 -12.79 -5.44 31.97
N ALA A 253 -12.95 -6.62 31.38
CA ALA A 253 -12.01 -7.15 30.40
C ALA A 253 -11.85 -6.19 29.20
N ALA A 254 -10.61 -5.96 28.77
CA ALA A 254 -10.34 -5.10 27.61
C ALA A 254 -11.06 -5.62 26.35
N PRO A 255 -11.65 -4.73 25.53
CA PRO A 255 -12.40 -5.12 24.33
C PRO A 255 -11.48 -5.66 23.22
N PRO A 256 -12.01 -6.48 22.30
CA PRO A 256 -11.24 -6.97 21.15
C PRO A 256 -10.88 -5.83 20.19
N ALA A 257 -9.75 -5.98 19.48
CA ALA A 257 -9.30 -5.00 18.50
C ALA A 257 -8.40 -5.63 17.42
N TYR A 258 -8.50 -5.07 16.21
CA TYR A 258 -7.46 -5.22 15.19
C TYR A 258 -6.29 -4.30 15.56
N VAL A 259 -5.08 -4.83 15.66
CA VAL A 259 -3.89 -4.04 16.03
C VAL A 259 -2.88 -4.06 14.88
N CYS A 260 -2.66 -2.91 14.26
CA CYS A 260 -1.63 -2.70 13.26
C CYS A 260 -0.41 -2.05 13.91
N VAL A 261 0.72 -2.76 13.96
CA VAL A 261 1.99 -2.21 14.46
C VAL A 261 2.86 -1.81 13.28
N THR A 262 3.37 -0.58 13.31
CA THR A 262 4.16 -0.02 12.21
C THR A 262 5.49 0.55 12.70
N ASN A 263 6.44 0.75 11.79
CA ASN A 263 7.64 1.56 12.03
C ASN A 263 8.07 2.25 10.73
N MET A 264 8.14 3.58 10.73
CA MET A 264 8.61 4.37 9.59
C MET A 264 10.01 4.90 9.89
N ASN A 265 11.02 4.44 9.12
CA ASN A 265 12.42 4.79 9.39
C ASN A 265 12.87 6.10 8.72
N ASP A 266 12.09 6.64 7.78
CA ASP A 266 12.42 7.88 7.03
C ASP A 266 12.71 9.07 7.95
N GLN A 267 11.96 9.20 9.05
CA GLN A 267 12.15 10.28 10.02
C GLN A 267 13.47 10.20 10.81
N HIS A 268 14.11 9.01 10.85
CA HIS A 268 15.36 8.75 11.59
C HIS A 268 16.57 8.66 10.68
N ALA A 269 16.39 8.17 9.45
CA ALA A 269 17.44 7.99 8.45
C ALA A 269 17.39 9.09 7.37
N LEU A 270 17.46 10.36 7.78
CA LEU A 270 17.20 11.51 6.90
C LEU A 270 18.10 11.57 5.66
N ASP A 271 19.35 11.13 5.78
CA ASP A 271 20.33 11.08 4.67
C ASP A 271 20.41 9.71 4.01
N GLY A 272 19.78 8.69 4.62
CA GLY A 272 19.79 7.32 4.11
C GLY A 272 18.80 7.13 2.96
N THR A 273 19.18 6.30 2.00
CA THR A 273 18.34 5.92 0.84
C THR A 273 17.56 4.62 1.08
N ALA A 274 18.01 3.80 2.03
CA ALA A 274 17.32 2.59 2.47
C ALA A 274 16.21 2.96 3.47
N VAL A 275 15.08 3.45 2.95
CA VAL A 275 13.90 3.79 3.75
C VAL A 275 12.99 2.58 3.87
N ALA A 276 13.00 1.94 5.04
CA ALA A 276 12.11 0.82 5.34
C ALA A 276 10.85 1.30 6.09
N THR A 277 9.68 0.84 5.64
CA THR A 277 8.43 0.88 6.42
C THR A 277 8.07 -0.55 6.82
N ALA A 278 7.98 -0.79 8.12
CA ALA A 278 7.54 -2.07 8.66
C ALA A 278 6.07 -2.00 9.04
N VAL A 279 5.29 -3.04 8.70
CA VAL A 279 3.87 -3.14 9.03
C VAL A 279 3.53 -4.59 9.35
N ALA A 280 2.83 -4.81 10.46
CA ALA A 280 2.28 -6.11 10.84
C ALA A 280 0.91 -5.93 11.49
N PHE A 281 -0.04 -6.79 11.11
CA PHE A 281 -1.32 -6.92 11.78
C PHE A 281 -1.26 -8.02 12.83
N PHE A 282 -1.93 -7.78 13.94
CA PHE A 282 -2.10 -8.70 15.05
C PHE A 282 -3.56 -8.68 15.50
N SER A 283 -4.00 -9.81 16.03
CA SER A 283 -5.26 -9.94 16.74
C SER A 283 -5.06 -9.60 18.21
N PHE A 284 -6.00 -8.85 18.80
CA PHE A 284 -6.13 -8.75 20.25
C PHE A 284 -7.53 -9.23 20.63
N LYS A 285 -7.62 -10.45 21.19
CA LYS A 285 -8.89 -11.15 21.48
C LYS A 285 -9.81 -11.34 20.27
N ILE A 286 -9.23 -11.59 19.10
CA ILE A 286 -9.96 -12.00 17.89
C ILE A 286 -9.40 -13.37 17.51
N ASP A 287 -10.25 -14.40 17.59
CA ASP A 287 -9.89 -15.81 17.54
C ASP A 287 -9.92 -16.40 16.12
N ASP A 288 -10.32 -15.62 15.11
CA ASP A 288 -10.37 -16.02 13.71
C ASP A 288 -9.67 -15.04 12.75
N PHE A 289 -8.72 -14.24 13.25
CA PHE A 289 -7.88 -13.34 12.45
C PHE A 289 -6.39 -13.68 12.55
N VAL A 290 -5.51 -12.91 11.90
CA VAL A 290 -4.05 -13.14 11.76
C VAL A 290 -3.39 -13.80 12.98
N GLY A 291 -2.64 -14.88 12.74
CA GLY A 291 -1.91 -15.61 13.77
C GLY A 291 -2.67 -16.79 14.39
N VAL A 292 -3.81 -17.16 13.79
CA VAL A 292 -4.63 -18.32 14.14
C VAL A 292 -4.35 -19.48 13.18
N ASP A 293 -4.28 -20.70 13.73
CA ASP A 293 -4.24 -21.93 12.96
C ASP A 293 -5.68 -22.37 12.63
N PHE A 294 -5.97 -22.56 11.35
CA PHE A 294 -7.29 -22.99 10.89
C PHE A 294 -7.31 -24.50 10.66
N SER A 295 -8.45 -25.12 10.93
CA SER A 295 -8.66 -26.56 10.71
C SER A 295 -8.62 -26.96 9.23
N SER A 296 -8.84 -26.02 8.31
CA SER A 296 -8.84 -26.27 6.88
C SER A 296 -8.60 -24.97 6.08
N LEU A 297 -8.27 -25.10 4.78
CA LEU A 297 -8.09 -23.96 3.87
C LEU A 297 -9.40 -23.22 3.65
N ARG A 298 -10.53 -23.95 3.60
CA ARG A 298 -11.87 -23.34 3.57
C ARG A 298 -12.16 -22.55 4.83
N ALA A 299 -11.84 -23.08 6.02
CA ALA A 299 -12.01 -22.34 7.27
C ALA A 299 -11.18 -21.03 7.26
N ALA A 300 -9.95 -21.08 6.77
CA ALA A 300 -9.10 -19.91 6.57
C ALA A 300 -9.69 -18.93 5.54
N ALA A 301 -10.24 -19.42 4.43
CA ALA A 301 -10.88 -18.59 3.40
C ALA A 301 -12.11 -17.86 3.95
N ARG A 302 -12.98 -18.56 4.69
CA ARG A 302 -14.16 -17.95 5.35
C ARG A 302 -13.77 -16.93 6.42
N ALA A 303 -12.72 -17.20 7.18
CA ALA A 303 -12.17 -16.21 8.11
C ALA A 303 -11.64 -14.96 7.38
N ARG A 304 -10.95 -15.15 6.26
CA ARG A 304 -10.49 -14.05 5.40
C ARG A 304 -11.65 -13.22 4.85
N GLU A 305 -12.76 -13.84 4.46
CA GLU A 305 -13.98 -13.14 4.03
C GLU A 305 -14.59 -12.28 5.14
N ARG A 306 -14.73 -12.82 6.37
CA ARG A 306 -15.23 -12.07 7.54
C ARG A 306 -14.38 -10.86 7.90
N HIS A 307 -13.10 -10.86 7.54
CA HIS A 307 -12.16 -9.78 7.82
C HIS A 307 -11.67 -9.08 6.55
N TRP A 308 -12.43 -9.20 5.45
CA TRP A 308 -12.04 -8.70 4.14
C TRP A 308 -11.49 -7.27 4.15
N PRO A 309 -12.12 -6.27 4.81
CA PRO A 309 -11.59 -4.91 4.84
C PRO A 309 -10.17 -4.82 5.42
N MET A 310 -9.83 -5.63 6.42
CA MET A 310 -8.51 -5.65 7.05
C MET A 310 -7.45 -6.30 6.14
N TYR A 311 -7.83 -7.34 5.40
CA TYR A 311 -6.95 -7.92 4.39
C TYR A 311 -6.72 -6.95 3.22
N GLN A 312 -7.74 -6.20 2.78
CA GLN A 312 -7.58 -5.17 1.76
C GLN A 312 -6.70 -4.01 2.24
N LEU A 313 -6.84 -3.61 3.51
CA LEU A 313 -5.96 -2.62 4.13
C LEU A 313 -4.50 -3.10 4.15
N LEU A 314 -4.22 -4.31 4.63
CA LEU A 314 -2.86 -4.87 4.63
C LEU A 314 -2.27 -4.93 3.21
N LYS A 315 -3.06 -5.37 2.24
CA LYS A 315 -2.67 -5.45 0.83
C LYS A 315 -2.39 -4.06 0.25
N SER A 316 -3.23 -3.08 0.56
CA SER A 316 -3.10 -1.69 0.12
C SER A 316 -1.84 -1.05 0.67
N ILE A 317 -1.54 -1.23 1.97
CA ILE A 317 -0.32 -0.69 2.59
C ILE A 317 0.94 -1.22 1.91
N GLY A 318 0.96 -2.51 1.52
CA GLY A 318 2.09 -3.09 0.80
C GLY A 318 2.20 -2.64 -0.66
N ARG A 319 1.07 -2.37 -1.34
CA ARG A 319 1.02 -2.01 -2.76
C ARG A 319 1.18 -0.51 -3.03
N HIS A 320 0.62 0.32 -2.16
CA HIS A 320 0.56 1.77 -2.28
C HIS A 320 1.56 2.41 -1.31
N ASN A 321 2.80 1.91 -1.32
CA ASN A 321 3.90 2.37 -0.45
C ASN A 321 4.77 3.45 -1.11
N GLU A 322 4.61 3.67 -2.42
CA GLU A 322 5.25 4.72 -3.20
C GLU A 322 4.29 5.89 -3.44
N ILE A 323 4.85 7.11 -3.53
CA ILE A 323 4.11 8.31 -3.90
C ILE A 323 4.12 8.41 -5.43
N PRO A 324 2.96 8.67 -6.08
CA PRO A 324 2.92 8.87 -7.53
C PRO A 324 3.91 9.94 -8.00
N GLN A 325 4.65 9.66 -9.09
CA GLN A 325 5.57 10.65 -9.67
C GLN A 325 4.85 11.55 -10.70
N THR A 326 3.87 10.99 -11.39
CA THR A 326 3.04 11.63 -12.42
C THR A 326 1.63 11.88 -11.86
N PHE A 327 0.84 12.69 -12.57
CA PHE A 327 -0.50 13.07 -12.12
C PHE A 327 -1.59 12.11 -12.65
N GLY A 328 -1.51 11.70 -13.92
CA GLY A 328 -2.51 10.86 -14.57
C GLY A 328 -2.29 9.35 -14.39
N GLY A 329 -1.18 8.96 -13.77
CA GLY A 329 -0.77 7.56 -13.62
C GLY A 329 -0.01 7.03 -14.83
N GLU A 330 0.44 7.93 -15.71
CA GLU A 330 1.41 7.64 -16.78
C GLU A 330 2.73 7.14 -16.18
N LEU A 331 3.49 6.38 -16.96
CA LEU A 331 4.78 5.91 -16.51
C LEU A 331 5.82 7.05 -16.55
N PRO A 332 6.77 7.10 -15.60
CA PRO A 332 7.87 8.07 -15.63
C PRO A 332 8.63 8.10 -16.96
N SER A 333 8.86 6.95 -17.61
CA SER A 333 9.51 6.89 -18.93
C SER A 333 8.70 7.52 -20.06
N GLU A 334 7.38 7.62 -19.93
CA GLU A 334 6.50 8.24 -20.93
C GLU A 334 6.48 9.77 -20.78
N VAL A 335 6.62 10.27 -19.54
CA VAL A 335 6.43 11.71 -19.23
C VAL A 335 7.76 12.46 -19.12
N PHE A 336 8.80 11.84 -18.58
CA PHE A 336 10.05 12.51 -18.23
C PHE A 336 11.21 12.21 -19.19
N ALA A 337 11.03 11.29 -20.15
CA ALA A 337 12.05 11.03 -21.16
C ALA A 337 12.13 12.18 -22.18
N ILE A 338 13.36 12.52 -22.61
CA ILE A 338 13.61 13.56 -23.63
C ILE A 338 13.00 13.15 -24.98
N ASN A 339 13.03 11.86 -25.30
CA ASN A 339 12.41 11.27 -26.48
C ASN A 339 11.69 9.97 -26.04
N PRO A 340 10.43 10.05 -25.58
CA PRO A 340 9.72 8.86 -25.13
C PRO A 340 9.45 7.94 -26.33
N HIS A 341 9.81 6.67 -26.20
CA HIS A 341 9.35 5.64 -27.13
C HIS A 341 7.97 5.16 -26.67
N PRO A 342 7.00 4.96 -27.59
CA PRO A 342 5.72 4.36 -27.22
C PRO A 342 5.96 2.97 -26.64
N ARG A 343 5.53 2.74 -25.39
CA ARG A 343 5.59 1.42 -24.78
C ARG A 343 4.76 0.42 -25.59
N LEU A 344 5.12 -0.85 -25.49
CA LEU A 344 4.32 -1.94 -26.04
C LEU A 344 2.95 -2.03 -25.36
N GLN A 345 1.89 -2.21 -26.16
CA GLN A 345 0.51 -2.32 -25.70
C GLN A 345 -0.15 -3.55 -26.31
N VAL A 346 -0.89 -4.28 -25.48
CA VAL A 346 -1.73 -5.40 -25.96
C VAL A 346 -2.92 -4.84 -26.74
N GLY A 347 -3.16 -5.40 -27.92
CA GLY A 347 -4.17 -4.96 -28.89
C GLY A 347 -3.63 -4.03 -29.99
N ASP A 348 -2.43 -3.48 -29.82
CA ASP A 348 -1.79 -2.62 -30.83
C ASP A 348 -1.09 -3.44 -31.92
N PHE A 349 -0.87 -2.81 -33.08
CA PHE A 349 -0.24 -3.42 -34.24
C PHE A 349 1.21 -2.96 -34.41
N TYR A 350 2.11 -3.91 -34.60
CA TYR A 350 3.54 -3.67 -34.77
C TYR A 350 4.02 -4.27 -36.08
N LYS A 351 4.83 -3.51 -36.83
CA LYS A 351 5.54 -4.04 -37.99
C LYS A 351 6.72 -4.87 -37.51
N VAL A 352 6.65 -6.17 -37.74
CA VAL A 352 7.66 -7.14 -37.30
C VAL A 352 7.85 -8.23 -38.36
N PRO A 353 9.01 -8.91 -38.38
CA PRO A 353 9.20 -10.09 -39.20
C PRO A 353 8.22 -11.20 -38.80
N GLY A 354 7.39 -11.66 -39.74
CA GLY A 354 6.56 -12.83 -39.59
C GLY A 354 7.37 -14.14 -39.68
N PRO A 355 6.74 -15.31 -39.47
CA PRO A 355 7.42 -16.61 -39.47
C PRO A 355 8.16 -16.94 -40.78
N ARG A 356 7.72 -16.32 -41.89
CA ARG A 356 8.30 -16.47 -43.24
C ARG A 356 9.29 -15.35 -43.60
N GLY A 357 9.68 -14.50 -42.65
CA GLY A 357 10.66 -13.43 -42.82
C GLY A 357 10.14 -12.14 -43.47
N ALA A 358 8.92 -12.13 -44.01
CA ALA A 358 8.28 -10.92 -44.51
C ALA A 358 7.78 -10.05 -43.35
N GLU A 359 7.84 -8.72 -43.49
CA GLU A 359 7.23 -7.84 -42.50
C GLU A 359 5.70 -7.95 -42.54
N VAL A 360 5.12 -8.10 -41.35
CA VAL A 360 3.68 -8.18 -41.12
C VAL A 360 3.31 -7.13 -40.06
N ALA A 361 2.19 -6.45 -40.25
CA ALA A 361 1.57 -5.65 -39.20
C ALA A 361 0.81 -6.60 -38.25
N ALA A 362 1.49 -7.07 -37.21
CA ALA A 362 0.97 -8.08 -36.30
C ALA A 362 0.34 -7.46 -35.05
N GLU A 363 -0.79 -8.00 -34.61
CA GLU A 363 -1.47 -7.62 -33.37
C GLU A 363 -0.74 -8.22 -32.16
N LEU A 364 -0.44 -7.41 -31.14
CA LEU A 364 0.16 -7.90 -29.89
C LEU A 364 -0.93 -8.47 -28.98
N MET A 365 -0.91 -9.79 -28.79
CA MET A 365 -1.93 -10.50 -27.99
C MET A 365 -1.57 -10.57 -26.50
N GLN A 366 -0.29 -10.78 -26.19
CA GLN A 366 0.22 -10.91 -24.83
C GLN A 366 1.72 -10.62 -24.83
N ALA A 367 2.27 -10.14 -23.71
CA ALA A 367 3.71 -10.02 -23.56
C ALA A 367 4.17 -10.36 -22.12
N VAL A 368 5.41 -10.80 -22.01
CA VAL A 368 6.13 -11.03 -20.74
C VAL A 368 7.53 -10.42 -20.85
N VAL A 369 8.09 -9.98 -19.73
CA VAL A 369 9.47 -9.47 -19.69
C VAL A 369 10.38 -10.50 -19.05
N MET A 370 11.41 -10.92 -19.78
CA MET A 370 12.42 -11.86 -19.33
C MET A 370 13.79 -11.40 -19.83
N GLU A 371 14.83 -11.54 -19.00
CA GLU A 371 16.22 -11.24 -19.40
C GLU A 371 16.43 -9.84 -20.00
N GLY A 372 15.66 -8.85 -19.55
CA GLY A 372 15.76 -7.46 -20.04
C GLY A 372 15.05 -7.19 -21.37
N LYS A 373 14.27 -8.14 -21.90
CA LYS A 373 13.54 -8.01 -23.16
C LYS A 373 12.06 -8.33 -22.98
N ALA A 374 11.22 -7.79 -23.86
CA ALA A 374 9.82 -8.17 -23.94
C ALA A 374 9.64 -9.27 -25.00
N TYR A 375 9.09 -10.40 -24.58
CA TYR A 375 8.68 -11.50 -25.45
C TYR A 375 7.16 -11.41 -25.62
N ALA A 376 6.71 -11.24 -26.86
CA ALA A 376 5.29 -11.02 -27.15
C ALA A 376 4.73 -12.11 -28.06
N ILE A 377 3.52 -12.56 -27.75
CA ILE A 377 2.72 -13.37 -28.67
C ILE A 377 2.07 -12.40 -29.66
N LEU A 378 2.41 -12.56 -30.93
CA LEU A 378 1.95 -11.75 -32.04
C LEU A 378 1.02 -12.58 -32.92
N ARG A 379 -0.04 -11.97 -33.43
CA ARG A 379 -0.98 -12.59 -34.37
C ARG A 379 -1.02 -11.83 -35.69
N ASP A 380 -0.89 -12.54 -36.79
CA ASP A 380 -1.17 -11.98 -38.12
C ASP A 380 -2.69 -11.95 -38.31
N PRO A 381 -3.33 -10.78 -38.43
CA PRO A 381 -4.77 -10.70 -38.61
C PRO A 381 -5.25 -11.29 -39.96
N ALA A 382 -4.37 -11.38 -40.97
CA ALA A 382 -4.73 -11.91 -42.29
C ALA A 382 -4.74 -13.44 -42.33
N THR A 383 -3.84 -14.10 -41.60
CA THR A 383 -3.69 -15.56 -41.61
C THR A 383 -4.16 -16.25 -40.33
N GLY A 384 -4.29 -15.50 -39.22
CA GLY A 384 -4.55 -16.03 -37.89
C GLY A 384 -3.37 -16.76 -37.25
N GLU A 385 -2.19 -16.75 -37.91
CA GLU A 385 -0.97 -17.39 -37.42
C GLU A 385 -0.40 -16.62 -36.23
N ASN A 386 0.04 -17.34 -35.20
CA ASN A 386 0.66 -16.77 -34.00
C ASN A 386 2.16 -17.12 -33.95
N TRP A 387 2.99 -16.18 -33.51
CA TRP A 387 4.40 -16.42 -33.23
C TRP A 387 4.92 -15.56 -32.08
N ILE A 388 6.16 -15.81 -31.65
CA ILE A 388 6.81 -15.03 -30.60
C ILE A 388 7.71 -13.98 -31.26
N GLY A 389 7.43 -12.70 -30.99
CA GLY A 389 8.31 -11.58 -31.26
C GLY A 389 9.16 -11.23 -30.05
N THR A 390 10.35 -10.69 -30.29
CA THR A 390 11.23 -10.16 -29.23
C THR A 390 11.44 -8.67 -29.45
N PHE A 391 11.28 -7.88 -28.40
CA PHE A 391 11.46 -6.44 -28.40
C PHE A 391 12.52 -6.06 -27.36
N GLU A 392 13.48 -5.25 -27.77
CA GLU A 392 14.44 -4.65 -26.84
C GLU A 392 13.71 -3.64 -25.94
N MET A 393 14.12 -3.58 -24.68
CA MET A 393 13.60 -2.62 -23.71
C MET A 393 14.71 -1.71 -23.22
N THR A 394 14.41 -0.41 -23.12
CA THR A 394 15.33 0.55 -22.52
C THR A 394 15.42 0.34 -21.00
N PRO A 395 16.50 0.83 -20.34
CA PRO A 395 16.60 0.78 -18.88
C PRO A 395 15.44 1.48 -18.15
N ALA A 396 14.86 2.53 -18.75
CA ALA A 396 13.72 3.25 -18.18
C ALA A 396 12.43 2.41 -18.25
N GLU A 397 12.19 1.74 -19.38
CA GLU A 397 11.08 0.80 -19.56
C GLU A 397 11.19 -0.40 -18.62
N LEU A 398 12.40 -0.95 -18.44
CA LEU A 398 12.64 -2.03 -17.48
C LEU A 398 12.38 -1.59 -16.04
N ALA A 399 12.77 -0.37 -15.67
CA ALA A 399 12.47 0.18 -14.35
C ALA A 399 10.97 0.37 -14.13
N ASP A 400 10.24 0.81 -15.15
CA ASP A 400 8.79 1.00 -15.07
C ASP A 400 8.04 -0.34 -15.06
N HIS A 401 8.48 -1.33 -15.85
CA HIS A 401 7.96 -2.69 -15.77
C HIS A 401 8.23 -3.31 -14.40
N ALA A 402 9.43 -3.14 -13.83
CA ALA A 402 9.74 -3.67 -12.50
C ALA A 402 8.83 -3.08 -11.40
N ARG A 403 8.42 -1.81 -11.53
CA ARG A 403 7.47 -1.17 -10.62
C ARG A 403 6.02 -1.56 -10.88
N HIS A 404 5.64 -1.74 -12.14
CA HIS A 404 4.24 -1.94 -12.55
C HIS A 404 4.04 -3.14 -13.48
N PRO A 405 4.50 -4.35 -13.10
CA PRO A 405 4.62 -5.46 -14.03
C PRO A 405 3.25 -5.90 -14.59
N ASP A 406 2.22 -6.01 -13.74
CA ASP A 406 0.92 -6.52 -14.23
C ASP A 406 0.11 -5.54 -15.08
N THR A 407 0.55 -4.29 -15.23
CA THR A 407 -0.19 -3.26 -15.98
C THR A 407 0.67 -2.57 -17.03
N TYR A 408 1.92 -3.00 -17.19
CA TYR A 408 2.89 -2.36 -18.07
C TYR A 408 2.37 -2.30 -19.51
N PHE A 409 1.80 -3.40 -20.03
CA PHE A 409 1.29 -3.52 -21.39
C PHE A 409 -0.15 -2.99 -21.59
N CYS A 410 -0.58 -2.01 -20.79
CA CYS A 410 -1.91 -1.36 -20.80
C CYS A 410 -3.13 -2.24 -20.47
N VAL A 411 -2.96 -3.55 -20.35
CA VAL A 411 -3.97 -4.51 -19.90
C VAL A 411 -3.58 -5.14 -18.56
N TYR A 412 -4.56 -5.71 -17.83
CA TYR A 412 -4.25 -6.48 -16.63
C TYR A 412 -3.73 -7.85 -17.03
N GLN A 413 -2.44 -8.09 -16.83
CA GLN A 413 -1.85 -9.40 -17.04
C GLN A 413 -1.02 -9.73 -15.82
N PRO A 414 -1.45 -10.64 -14.92
CA PRO A 414 -0.64 -11.03 -13.78
C PRO A 414 0.73 -11.54 -14.24
N GLN A 415 1.80 -10.79 -13.97
CA GLN A 415 3.15 -11.16 -14.35
C GLN A 415 3.85 -11.77 -13.14
N GLY A 416 4.47 -12.94 -13.31
CA GLY A 416 5.28 -13.55 -12.26
C GLY A 416 4.53 -13.96 -10.98
N LYS A 417 3.21 -14.25 -11.06
CA LYS A 417 2.47 -14.85 -9.93
C LYS A 417 3.11 -16.19 -9.57
N THR A 418 3.94 -16.17 -8.55
CA THR A 418 4.49 -17.38 -7.95
C THR A 418 3.48 -17.82 -6.89
N VAL A 419 2.97 -19.04 -7.00
CA VAL A 419 2.20 -19.65 -5.92
C VAL A 419 3.16 -19.91 -4.78
N GLU A 420 3.10 -19.11 -3.72
CA GLU A 420 4.05 -19.19 -2.60
C GLU A 420 3.47 -19.95 -1.41
N THR A 421 2.16 -19.87 -1.17
CA THR A 421 1.50 -20.47 -0.02
C THR A 421 0.44 -21.48 -0.42
N ALA A 422 0.03 -22.34 0.52
CA ALA A 422 -1.11 -23.23 0.31
C ALA A 422 -2.39 -22.44 -0.01
N MET A 423 -2.53 -21.26 0.57
CA MET A 423 -3.68 -20.37 0.34
C MET A 423 -3.66 -19.75 -1.06
N ASP A 424 -2.48 -19.42 -1.60
CA ASP A 424 -2.34 -18.96 -2.98
C ASP A 424 -2.71 -20.06 -3.99
N LEU A 425 -2.33 -21.31 -3.69
CA LEU A 425 -2.67 -22.46 -4.54
C LEU A 425 -4.16 -22.76 -4.49
N PHE A 426 -4.76 -22.68 -3.31
CA PHE A 426 -6.20 -22.79 -3.15
C PHE A 426 -6.94 -21.70 -3.94
N ASP A 427 -6.53 -20.43 -3.81
CA ASP A 427 -7.15 -19.33 -4.55
C ASP A 427 -7.02 -19.51 -6.07
N PHE A 428 -5.89 -20.04 -6.53
CA PHE A 428 -5.67 -20.39 -7.93
C PHE A 428 -6.69 -21.45 -8.41
N PHE A 429 -6.91 -22.51 -7.64
CA PHE A 429 -7.90 -23.52 -8.00
C PHE A 429 -9.34 -22.99 -7.88
N VAL A 430 -9.67 -22.20 -6.87
CA VAL A 430 -10.99 -21.55 -6.76
C VAL A 430 -11.29 -20.73 -8.02
N GLU A 431 -10.33 -19.91 -8.46
CA GLU A 431 -10.49 -19.09 -9.68
C GLU A 431 -10.67 -19.99 -10.92
N SER A 432 -9.87 -21.05 -11.04
CA SER A 432 -9.89 -21.97 -12.20
C SER A 432 -11.21 -22.72 -12.36
N HIS A 433 -11.96 -22.91 -11.28
CA HIS A 433 -13.21 -23.66 -11.26
C HIS A 433 -14.47 -22.78 -11.09
N ARG A 434 -14.32 -21.46 -10.98
CA ARG A 434 -15.43 -20.53 -10.65
C ARG A 434 -16.62 -20.65 -11.62
N ASP A 435 -16.32 -20.82 -12.90
CA ASP A 435 -17.33 -20.87 -13.98
C ASP A 435 -17.75 -22.30 -14.34
N MET A 436 -17.22 -23.31 -13.64
CA MET A 436 -17.54 -24.70 -13.89
C MET A 436 -18.98 -25.05 -13.41
N PRO A 437 -19.77 -25.80 -14.19
CA PRO A 437 -21.09 -26.29 -13.78
C PRO A 437 -21.02 -27.21 -12.55
N LYS A 438 -22.10 -27.23 -11.76
CA LYS A 438 -22.19 -28.00 -10.50
C LYS A 438 -21.92 -29.49 -10.71
N GLU A 439 -22.45 -30.07 -11.76
CA GLU A 439 -22.32 -31.49 -12.09
C GLU A 439 -20.88 -31.86 -12.41
N GLN A 440 -20.13 -30.97 -13.07
CA GLN A 440 -18.71 -31.17 -13.36
C GLN A 440 -17.86 -31.07 -12.08
N LEU A 441 -18.19 -30.14 -11.17
CA LEU A 441 -17.53 -30.05 -9.87
C LEU A 441 -17.74 -31.31 -9.02
N ILE A 442 -18.95 -31.86 -9.01
CA ILE A 442 -19.26 -33.13 -8.31
C ILE A 442 -18.44 -34.29 -8.92
N ALA A 443 -18.31 -34.34 -10.24
CA ALA A 443 -17.51 -35.36 -10.92
C ALA A 443 -16.00 -35.31 -10.57
N LEU A 444 -15.49 -34.16 -10.11
CA LEU A 444 -14.12 -34.02 -9.60
C LEU A 444 -13.92 -34.54 -8.17
N LEU A 445 -15.00 -34.98 -7.51
CA LEU A 445 -14.99 -35.50 -6.13
C LEU A 445 -15.47 -36.96 -6.05
N PRO A 446 -14.95 -37.91 -6.87
CA PRO A 446 -15.50 -39.26 -6.97
C PRO A 446 -15.37 -40.07 -5.66
N ASN A 447 -14.43 -39.70 -4.79
CA ASN A 447 -14.15 -40.38 -3.52
C ASN A 447 -14.73 -39.66 -2.30
N HIS A 448 -15.64 -38.69 -2.48
CA HIS A 448 -16.26 -38.02 -1.33
C HIS A 448 -17.07 -39.02 -0.50
N PRO A 449 -16.90 -39.08 0.84
CA PRO A 449 -17.53 -40.09 1.69
C PRO A 449 -19.06 -40.12 1.60
N ASP A 450 -19.66 -38.96 1.36
CA ASP A 450 -21.11 -38.80 1.20
C ASP A 450 -21.41 -38.12 -0.14
N GLN A 451 -21.63 -38.92 -1.18
CA GLN A 451 -21.95 -38.42 -2.53
C GLN A 451 -23.32 -37.72 -2.58
N ALA A 452 -24.29 -38.17 -1.79
CA ALA A 452 -25.63 -37.58 -1.77
C ALA A 452 -25.58 -36.14 -1.23
N SER A 453 -24.75 -35.89 -0.23
CA SER A 453 -24.57 -34.54 0.35
C SER A 453 -24.05 -33.50 -0.65
N LEU A 454 -23.24 -33.91 -1.64
CA LEU A 454 -22.65 -32.98 -2.62
C LEU A 454 -23.71 -32.26 -3.46
N HIS A 455 -24.82 -32.94 -3.75
CA HIS A 455 -25.94 -32.33 -4.48
C HIS A 455 -26.67 -31.25 -3.66
N CYS A 456 -26.51 -31.23 -2.34
CA CYS A 456 -27.11 -30.22 -1.47
C CYS A 456 -26.24 -28.96 -1.31
N LEU A 457 -24.95 -29.03 -1.63
CA LEU A 457 -24.03 -27.90 -1.55
C LEU A 457 -24.30 -26.85 -2.64
N SER A 458 -24.05 -25.59 -2.33
CA SER A 458 -24.00 -24.53 -3.34
C SER A 458 -22.84 -24.74 -4.32
N LYS A 459 -22.88 -24.06 -5.48
CA LYS A 459 -21.77 -24.10 -6.44
C LYS A 459 -20.47 -23.63 -5.79
N ASP A 460 -20.52 -22.56 -5.01
CA ASP A 460 -19.34 -21.98 -4.38
C ASP A 460 -18.73 -22.92 -3.33
N GLU A 461 -19.55 -23.60 -2.53
CA GLU A 461 -19.08 -24.61 -1.59
C GLU A 461 -18.42 -25.81 -2.29
N LEU A 462 -18.93 -26.22 -3.45
CA LEU A 462 -18.32 -27.27 -4.26
C LEU A 462 -16.99 -26.83 -4.87
N VAL A 463 -16.91 -25.61 -5.39
CA VAL A 463 -15.65 -25.02 -5.89
C VAL A 463 -14.60 -25.01 -4.78
N GLU A 464 -14.96 -24.56 -3.58
CA GLU A 464 -14.07 -24.54 -2.42
C GLU A 464 -13.63 -25.95 -2.00
N LEU A 465 -14.53 -26.92 -2.02
CA LEU A 465 -14.23 -28.31 -1.66
C LEU A 465 -13.27 -28.96 -2.67
N VAL A 466 -13.50 -28.75 -3.98
CA VAL A 466 -12.61 -29.20 -5.06
C VAL A 466 -11.23 -28.54 -4.92
N ALA A 467 -11.18 -27.23 -4.73
CA ALA A 467 -9.94 -26.48 -4.60
C ALA A 467 -9.12 -26.91 -3.38
N GLU A 468 -9.77 -27.16 -2.24
CA GLU A 468 -9.12 -27.68 -1.02
C GLU A 468 -8.49 -29.05 -1.30
N GLY A 469 -9.25 -29.98 -1.90
CA GLY A 469 -8.76 -31.32 -2.24
C GLY A 469 -7.57 -31.29 -3.20
N GLN A 470 -7.64 -30.49 -4.26
CA GLN A 470 -6.55 -30.33 -5.23
C GLN A 470 -5.31 -29.66 -4.63
N THR A 471 -5.50 -28.69 -3.74
CA THR A 471 -4.38 -28.04 -3.03
C THR A 471 -3.61 -29.05 -2.19
N TYR A 472 -4.31 -29.83 -1.36
CA TYR A 472 -3.66 -30.86 -0.55
C TYR A 472 -3.06 -31.97 -1.41
N GLY A 473 -3.73 -32.38 -2.50
CA GLY A 473 -3.20 -33.34 -3.46
C GLY A 473 -1.90 -32.87 -4.12
N ALA A 474 -1.82 -31.61 -4.52
CA ALA A 474 -0.63 -31.02 -5.12
C ALA A 474 0.54 -30.97 -4.11
N ILE A 475 0.28 -30.54 -2.87
CA ILE A 475 1.29 -30.53 -1.80
C ILE A 475 1.77 -31.94 -1.48
N ALA A 476 0.86 -32.91 -1.35
CA ALA A 476 1.19 -34.31 -1.11
C ALA A 476 2.00 -34.93 -2.26
N SER A 477 1.79 -34.45 -3.49
CA SER A 477 2.55 -34.85 -4.68
C SER A 477 3.90 -34.14 -4.81
N GLY A 478 4.31 -33.33 -3.81
CA GLY A 478 5.63 -32.71 -3.74
C GLY A 478 5.68 -31.25 -4.18
N PHE A 479 4.55 -30.59 -4.45
CA PHE A 479 4.53 -29.15 -4.70
C PHE A 479 4.94 -28.39 -3.43
N LYS A 480 6.06 -27.66 -3.50
CA LYS A 480 6.61 -26.93 -2.35
C LYS A 480 5.92 -25.59 -2.17
N VAL A 481 5.17 -25.46 -1.09
CA VAL A 481 4.69 -24.18 -0.57
C VAL A 481 5.63 -23.67 0.52
N LYS A 482 5.86 -22.36 0.56
CA LYS A 482 6.62 -21.71 1.64
C LYS A 482 5.78 -21.72 2.92
N THR A 483 6.43 -22.11 4.00
CA THR A 483 5.91 -21.97 5.36
C THR A 483 5.89 -20.50 5.78
N LEU A 484 5.08 -20.17 6.80
CA LEU A 484 5.09 -18.83 7.40
C LEU A 484 6.48 -18.43 7.91
N ALA A 485 7.25 -19.40 8.40
CA ALA A 485 8.64 -19.21 8.83
C ALA A 485 9.57 -18.86 7.66
N GLU A 486 9.45 -19.56 6.53
CA GLU A 486 10.23 -19.28 5.31
C GLU A 486 9.84 -17.95 4.66
N LEU A 487 8.56 -17.56 4.68
CA LEU A 487 8.13 -16.24 4.23
C LEU A 487 8.72 -15.13 5.11
N ARG A 488 8.75 -15.35 6.43
CA ARG A 488 9.39 -14.43 7.40
C ARG A 488 10.90 -14.38 7.21
N ALA A 489 11.54 -15.48 6.84
CA ALA A 489 12.98 -15.56 6.58
C ALA A 489 13.37 -14.97 5.22
N GLY A 490 12.59 -15.21 4.16
CA GLY A 490 12.81 -14.66 2.81
C GLY A 490 12.71 -13.13 2.78
N ARG A 491 11.88 -12.53 3.65
CA ARG A 491 11.86 -11.08 3.89
C ARG A 491 13.12 -10.53 4.57
N ARG A 492 13.97 -11.38 5.16
CA ARG A 492 15.30 -10.99 5.69
C ARG A 492 16.38 -10.91 4.61
N GLY A 493 16.16 -11.50 3.42
CA GLY A 493 17.20 -11.75 2.42
C GLY A 493 17.09 -11.01 1.08
N ARG A 494 16.10 -10.13 0.89
CA ARG A 494 16.05 -9.26 -0.30
C ARG A 494 16.68 -7.91 0.06
N ALA A 495 17.94 -7.76 -0.35
CA ALA A 495 18.79 -6.58 -0.21
C ALA A 495 18.41 -5.48 -1.20
#